data_AF-A0AAV6TYJ3-F1
#
_entry.id   AF-A0AAV6TYJ3-F1
#
_cell.length_a   1.000
_cell.length_b   1.000
_cell.length_c   1.000
_cell.angle_alpha   90.00
_cell.angle_beta   90.00
_cell.angle_gamma   90.00
#
_symmetry.space_group_name_H-M   'P 1'
#
loop_
_entity.id
_entity.type
_entity.pdbx_description
1 polymer ?
#
loop_
_entity_poly.entity_id
_entity_poly.type
_entity_poly.pdbx_seq_one_letter_code
_entity_poly.pdbx_strand_id
1 'polypeptide(L)'
;MVSILTDSITPTPRTFDRNVEVPAFKRGKKQLSAIEIEETRGLASLRIHVERVIGVLRQKYRMLEGRMPISLVSHSSNQDENISTVDKIVTIAAALLNMCPPVIPYD
;
A
#
# COMPACT_ATOMS: atom_id res chain seq x y z
N MET A 1 -26.45 -7.16 16.17
CA MET A 1 -25.50 -7.51 17.23
C MET A 1 -24.54 -8.53 16.63
N VAL A 2 -23.33 -8.18 16.24
CA VAL A 2 -22.38 -7.44 17.05
C VAL A 2 -21.57 -6.48 16.16
N SER A 3 -21.71 -5.20 16.48
CA SER A 3 -20.89 -4.10 16.01
C SER A 3 -19.49 -4.25 16.60
N ILE A 4 -18.51 -4.67 15.81
CA ILE A 4 -17.09 -4.45 16.12
C ILE A 4 -16.35 -4.43 14.78
N LEU A 5 -16.19 -3.21 14.27
CA LEU A 5 -15.03 -2.74 13.49
C LEU A 5 -15.22 -1.26 13.08
N THR A 6 -15.99 -0.49 13.86
CA THR A 6 -16.13 0.96 13.71
C THR A 6 -15.66 1.76 14.92
N ASP A 7 -15.08 1.11 15.93
CA ASP A 7 -14.66 1.83 17.14
C ASP A 7 -13.17 2.19 17.04
N SER A 8 -12.95 3.51 16.92
CA SER A 8 -11.80 4.22 17.45
C SER A 8 -10.44 3.55 17.26
N ILE A 9 -9.75 3.89 16.18
CA ILE A 9 -8.29 3.88 16.21
C ILE A 9 -7.88 5.00 17.17
N THR A 10 -7.70 4.67 18.43
CA THR A 10 -6.96 5.51 19.37
C THR A 10 -5.52 5.63 18.86
N PRO A 11 -4.90 6.83 18.89
CA PRO A 11 -3.52 6.97 18.44
C PRO A 11 -2.63 6.29 19.48
N THR A 12 -2.17 5.09 19.15
CA THR A 12 -1.05 4.46 19.86
C THR A 12 0.23 5.26 19.56
N PRO A 13 1.16 5.42 20.51
CA PRO A 13 2.33 6.28 20.34
C PRO A 13 3.36 5.57 19.46
N ARG A 14 3.11 5.54 18.14
CA ARG A 14 4.06 5.34 17.03
C ARG A 14 3.35 5.13 15.68
N THR A 15 2.26 5.85 15.41
CA THR A 15 1.71 5.89 14.05
C THR A 15 2.48 6.91 13.23
N PHE A 16 3.20 6.44 12.20
CA PHE A 16 3.68 7.27 11.10
C PHE A 16 2.49 8.13 10.64
N ASP A 17 2.59 9.45 10.75
CA ASP A 17 1.53 10.39 10.38
C ASP A 17 1.34 10.32 8.84
N ARG A 18 0.49 9.41 8.38
CA ARG A 18 0.12 9.23 6.98
C ARG A 18 -1.40 9.22 6.91
N ASN A 19 -1.98 10.36 6.56
CA ASN A 19 -3.36 10.42 6.06
C ASN A 19 -3.46 9.47 4.86
N VAL A 20 -4.08 8.30 5.06
CA VAL A 20 -4.40 7.37 3.97
C VAL A 20 -5.71 7.85 3.37
N GLU A 21 -5.62 8.53 2.23
CA GLU A 21 -6.81 8.91 1.47
C GLU A 21 -7.47 7.65 0.90
N VAL A 22 -8.73 7.43 1.28
CA VAL A 22 -9.54 6.31 0.80
C VAL A 22 -10.55 6.86 -0.21
N PRO A 23 -10.72 6.25 -1.38
CA PRO A 23 -11.75 6.65 -2.34
C PRO A 23 -13.14 6.68 -1.68
N ALA A 24 -14.01 7.58 -2.12
CA ALA A 24 -15.35 7.69 -1.56
C ALA A 24 -16.10 6.36 -1.70
N PHE A 25 -16.78 5.98 -0.62
CA PHE A 25 -17.55 4.75 -0.55
C PHE A 25 -19.03 5.07 -0.36
N LYS A 26 -19.91 4.24 -0.92
CA LYS A 26 -21.38 4.33 -0.75
C LYS A 26 -21.79 3.89 0.66
N ARG A 27 -21.33 4.59 1.70
CA ARG A 27 -21.66 4.27 3.09
C ARG A 27 -23.08 4.76 3.42
N GLY A 28 -24.08 3.95 3.06
CA GLY A 28 -25.51 4.22 3.33
C GLY A 28 -26.20 5.16 2.35
N LYS A 29 -25.48 5.77 1.39
CA LYS A 29 -26.08 6.51 0.27
C LYS A 29 -26.49 5.56 -0.86
N LYS A 30 -27.62 5.84 -1.52
CA LYS A 30 -28.05 5.07 -2.71
C LYS A 30 -27.00 5.14 -3.83
N GLN A 31 -26.40 6.33 -4.04
CA GLN A 31 -25.35 6.62 -5.02
C GLN A 31 -24.40 7.73 -4.49
N LEU A 32 -23.19 7.81 -5.04
CA LEU A 32 -22.27 8.95 -4.84
C LEU A 32 -22.68 10.10 -5.77
N SER A 33 -22.38 11.34 -5.37
CA SER A 33 -22.55 12.49 -6.26
C SER A 33 -21.53 12.46 -7.40
N ALA A 34 -21.84 13.09 -8.52
CA ALA A 34 -20.94 13.16 -9.67
C ALA A 34 -19.59 13.83 -9.32
N ILE A 35 -19.62 14.82 -8.40
CA ILE A 35 -18.44 15.51 -7.90
C ILE A 35 -17.56 14.56 -7.08
N GLU A 36 -18.14 13.84 -6.10
CA GLU A 36 -17.41 12.85 -5.29
C GLU A 36 -16.79 11.73 -6.16
N ILE A 37 -17.45 11.34 -7.25
CA ILE A 37 -16.93 10.33 -8.18
C ILE A 37 -15.69 10.87 -8.92
N GLU A 38 -15.76 12.09 -9.43
CA GLU A 38 -14.64 12.66 -10.19
C GLU A 38 -13.44 12.94 -9.27
N GLU A 39 -13.69 13.48 -8.08
CA GLU A 39 -12.67 13.70 -7.04
C GLU A 39 -11.94 12.40 -6.66
N THR A 40 -12.64 11.27 -6.67
CA THR A 40 -12.08 9.98 -6.24
C THR A 40 -11.60 9.10 -7.38
N ARG A 41 -11.86 9.47 -8.64
CA ARG A 41 -11.43 8.75 -9.84
C ARG A 41 -9.91 8.66 -9.95
N GLY A 42 -9.21 9.77 -9.68
CA GLY A 42 -7.75 9.81 -9.68
C GLY A 42 -7.15 8.89 -8.62
N LEU A 43 -7.64 9.00 -7.39
CA LEU A 43 -7.20 8.18 -6.26
C LEU A 43 -7.49 6.68 -6.47
N ALA A 44 -8.66 6.35 -7.02
CA ALA A 44 -9.02 4.98 -7.36
C ALA A 44 -8.09 4.39 -8.43
N SER A 45 -7.76 5.19 -9.46
CA SER A 45 -6.83 4.78 -10.52
C SER A 45 -5.42 4.53 -9.97
N LEU A 46 -4.93 5.41 -9.09
CA LEU A 46 -3.65 5.24 -8.39
C LEU A 46 -3.66 3.99 -7.49
N ARG A 47 -4.75 3.75 -6.77
CA ARG A 47 -4.91 2.55 -5.93
C ARG A 47 -4.83 1.27 -6.76
N ILE A 48 -5.52 1.22 -7.89
CA ILE A 48 -5.44 0.08 -8.83
C ILE A 48 -4.01 -0.09 -9.33
N HIS A 49 -3.32 1.00 -9.68
CA HIS A 49 -1.93 0.94 -10.14
C HIS A 49 -0.99 0.37 -9.08
N VAL A 50 -1.04 0.88 -7.86
CA VAL A 50 -0.20 0.41 -6.74
C VAL A 50 -0.49 -1.06 -6.42
N GLU A 51 -1.75 -1.47 -6.35
CA GLU A 51 -2.12 -2.88 -6.09
C GLU A 51 -1.60 -3.82 -7.19
N ARG A 52 -1.69 -3.42 -8.46
CA ARG A 52 -1.13 -4.19 -9.58
C ARG A 52 0.39 -4.31 -9.49
N VAL A 53 1.09 -3.21 -9.21
CA VAL A 53 2.56 -3.20 -9.04
C VAL A 53 2.99 -4.12 -7.90
N ILE A 54 2.30 -4.06 -6.76
CA ILE A 54 2.54 -4.96 -5.62
C ILE A 54 2.29 -6.42 -6.03
N GLY A 55 1.21 -6.70 -6.77
CA GLY A 55 0.91 -8.02 -7.29
C GLY A 55 2.04 -8.57 -8.17
N VAL A 56 2.54 -7.76 -9.11
CA VAL A 56 3.65 -8.15 -9.99
C VAL A 56 4.95 -8.35 -9.22
N LEU A 57 5.25 -7.49 -8.23
CA LEU A 57 6.43 -7.68 -7.37
C LEU A 57 6.39 -9.03 -6.66
N ARG A 58 5.24 -9.39 -6.09
CA ARG A 58 5.08 -10.68 -5.38
C ARG A 58 5.14 -11.86 -6.34
N GLN A 59 4.58 -11.74 -7.54
CA GLN A 59 4.62 -12.79 -8.56
C GLN A 59 6.04 -13.01 -9.11
N LYS A 60 6.79 -11.93 -9.35
CA LYS A 60 8.11 -11.98 -9.99
C LYS A 60 9.22 -12.36 -9.00
N TYR A 61 9.11 -11.89 -7.76
CA TYR A 61 10.08 -12.14 -6.71
C TYR A 61 9.47 -13.04 -5.64
N ARG A 62 9.65 -14.36 -5.77
CA ARG A 62 9.12 -15.37 -4.83
C ARG A 62 9.48 -15.09 -3.36
N MET A 63 10.60 -14.41 -3.11
CA MET A 63 10.99 -13.97 -1.75
C MET A 63 10.00 -13.00 -1.10
N LEU A 64 9.20 -12.27 -1.88
CA LEU A 64 8.17 -11.32 -1.43
C LEU A 64 6.75 -11.93 -1.43
N GLU A 65 6.57 -13.13 -1.97
CA GLU A 65 5.26 -13.78 -2.08
C GLU A 65 4.77 -14.31 -0.73
N GLY A 66 5.68 -14.89 0.05
CA GLY A 66 5.42 -15.65 1.27
C GLY A 66 5.70 -14.90 2.59
N ARG A 67 5.69 -15.66 3.69
CA ARG A 67 6.02 -15.13 5.02
C ARG A 67 7.52 -14.84 5.08
N MET A 68 7.87 -13.60 5.42
CA MET A 68 9.25 -13.22 5.69
C MET A 68 9.56 -13.36 7.18
N PRO A 69 10.79 -13.77 7.56
CA PRO A 69 11.20 -13.82 8.94
C PRO A 69 11.21 -12.41 9.55
N ILE A 70 10.75 -12.29 10.81
CA ILE A 70 10.62 -11.00 11.51
C ILE A 70 11.97 -10.29 11.70
N SER A 71 13.07 -11.05 11.69
CA SER A 71 14.43 -10.52 11.77
C SER A 71 14.78 -9.56 10.64
N LEU A 72 14.14 -9.68 9.47
CA LEU A 72 14.38 -8.78 8.33
C LEU A 72 13.66 -7.43 8.48
N VAL A 73 12.62 -7.39 9.31
CA VAL A 73 11.83 -6.17 9.60
C VAL A 73 12.55 -5.32 10.64
N SER A 74 13.39 -5.93 11.48
CA SER A 74 14.20 -5.21 12.46
C SER A 74 15.19 -4.25 11.79
N HIS A 75 15.31 -3.06 12.36
CA HIS A 75 16.32 -2.09 11.96
C HIS A 75 17.72 -2.62 12.30
N SER A 76 18.68 -2.40 11.41
CA SER A 76 20.09 -2.58 11.74
C SER A 76 20.43 -1.64 12.89
N SER A 77 21.14 -2.12 13.90
CA SER A 77 21.52 -1.38 15.11
C SER A 77 22.44 -0.16 14.89
N ASN A 78 22.66 0.23 13.63
CA ASN A 78 23.47 1.36 13.26
C ASN A 78 22.54 2.58 13.14
N GLN A 79 22.74 3.55 14.02
CA GLN A 79 21.85 4.68 14.27
C GLN A 79 21.64 5.62 13.07
N ASP A 80 22.36 5.43 11.97
CA ASP A 80 22.36 6.35 10.82
C ASP A 80 21.39 5.95 9.69
N GLU A 81 20.88 4.71 9.66
CA GLU A 81 19.91 4.28 8.65
C GLU A 81 18.69 3.60 9.29
N ASN A 82 17.60 4.36 9.44
CA ASN A 82 16.30 3.86 9.87
C ASN A 82 15.57 3.05 8.77
N ILE A 83 16.29 2.19 8.05
CA ILE A 83 15.78 1.42 6.90
C ILE A 83 15.94 -0.07 7.23
N SER A 84 14.85 -0.83 7.20
CA SER A 84 14.89 -2.28 7.45
C SER A 84 15.50 -3.03 6.27
N THR A 85 15.97 -4.26 6.50
CA THR A 85 16.47 -5.11 5.40
C THR A 85 15.36 -5.41 4.38
N VAL A 86 14.11 -5.58 4.84
CA VAL A 86 12.95 -5.72 3.94
C VAL A 86 12.79 -4.51 3.04
N ASP A 87 12.88 -3.30 3.58
CA ASP A 87 12.72 -2.07 2.78
C ASP A 87 13.79 -1.97 1.69
N LYS A 88 15.03 -2.36 1.99
CA LYS A 88 16.12 -2.41 1.00
C LYS A 88 15.81 -3.41 -0.12
N ILE A 89 15.34 -4.61 0.22
CA ILE A 89 14.95 -5.65 -0.74
C ILE A 89 13.82 -5.15 -1.64
N VAL A 90 12.75 -4.60 -1.04
CA VAL A 90 11.59 -4.09 -1.79
C VAL A 90 11.99 -2.93 -2.70
N THR A 91 12.85 -2.02 -2.23
CA THR A 91 13.35 -0.89 -3.04
C THR A 91 14.11 -1.37 -4.26
N ILE A 92 15.03 -2.34 -4.09
CA ILE A 92 15.77 -2.92 -5.22
C ILE A 92 14.83 -3.66 -6.17
N ALA A 93 13.90 -4.46 -5.65
CA ALA A 93 12.92 -5.18 -6.47
C ALA A 93 12.04 -4.23 -7.29
N ALA A 94 11.60 -3.11 -6.71
CA ALA A 94 10.85 -2.07 -7.40
C ALA A 94 11.68 -1.36 -8.47
N ALA A 95 12.94 -1.03 -8.18
CA ALA A 95 13.85 -0.43 -9.14
C ALA A 95 14.09 -1.35 -10.36
N LEU A 96 14.25 -2.65 -10.12
CA LEU A 96 14.36 -3.65 -11.19
C LEU A 96 13.05 -3.81 -11.97
N LEU A 97 11.90 -3.69 -11.30
CA LEU A 97 10.60 -3.74 -11.97
C LEU A 97 10.40 -2.55 -12.92
N ASN A 98 10.93 -1.37 -12.58
CA ASN A 98 10.89 -0.19 -13.46
C ASN A 98 11.66 -0.40 -14.79
N MET A 99 12.56 -1.39 -14.86
CA MET A 99 13.29 -1.75 -16.08
C MET A 99 12.51 -2.74 -16.97
N CYS A 100 11.34 -3.19 -16.52
CA CYS A 100 10.50 -4.15 -17.23
C CYS A 100 9.40 -3.43 -18.02
N PRO A 101 8.70 -4.14 -18.94
CA PRO A 101 7.52 -3.59 -19.58
C PRO A 101 6.50 -3.07 -18.55
N PRO A 102 5.71 -2.05 -18.92
CA PRO A 102 4.79 -1.40 -18.00
C PRO A 102 3.75 -2.39 -17.46
N VAL A 103 3.50 -2.32 -16.15
CA VAL A 103 2.54 -3.19 -15.45
C VAL A 103 1.10 -2.93 -15.87
N ILE A 104 0.81 -1.69 -16.29
CA ILE A 104 -0.46 -1.32 -16.88
C ILE A 104 -0.23 -1.14 -18.38
N PRO A 105 -0.93 -1.90 -19.25
CA PRO A 105 -0.91 -1.65 -20.68
C PRO A 105 -1.36 -0.22 -20.96
N TYR A 106 -0.68 0.47 -21.87
CA TYR A 106 -1.19 1.72 -22.40
C TYR A 106 -2.35 1.38 -23.34
N ASP A 107 -3.51 2.00 -23.11
CA ASP A 107 -4.64 1.99 -24.05
C ASP A 107 -4.35 2.92 -25.24
#